data_AF-A0A1I7ZV04-F1
#
_entry.id   AF-A0A1I7ZV04-F1
#
_cell.length_a   1.000
_cell.length_b   1.000
_cell.length_c   1.000
_cell.angle_alpha   90.00
_cell.angle_beta   90.00
_cell.angle_gamma   90.00
#
_symmetry.space_group_name_H-M   'P 1'
#
loop_
_entity.id
_entity.type
_entity.pdbx_description
1 polymer ?
#
loop_
_entity_poly.entity_id
_entity_poly.type
_entity_poly.pdbx_seq_one_letter_code
_entity_poly.pdbx_strand_id
1 'polypeptide(L)'
;MVVDANAKIVRELKIKTGTVKRLVKETAYYEKEAVQQAEKAENMKNEAQTEDEKYNAKKMAEVALESKQMIGDSKRRMEKAAQELLKLINDNTAELEDSAELVEEARQHIVAAGI
;
A
#
# COMPACT_ATOMS: atom_id res chain seq x y z
N MET A 1 -31.07 -14.13 -16.68
CA MET A 1 -30.36 -14.39 -15.40
C MET A 1 -28.84 -14.18 -15.48
N VAL A 2 -28.19 -14.18 -16.66
CA VAL A 2 -26.71 -14.01 -16.78
C VAL A 2 -26.26 -12.53 -16.64
N VAL A 3 -27.07 -11.58 -17.13
CA VAL A 3 -26.71 -10.13 -17.15
C VAL A 3 -26.55 -9.53 -15.75
N ASP A 4 -27.40 -9.93 -14.79
CA ASP A 4 -27.34 -9.42 -13.41
C ASP A 4 -26.10 -9.89 -12.64
N ALA A 5 -25.61 -11.11 -12.92
CA ALA A 5 -24.40 -11.64 -12.29
C ALA A 5 -23.15 -10.86 -12.76
N ASN A 6 -23.02 -10.62 -14.07
CA ASN A 6 -21.91 -9.83 -14.63
C ASN A 6 -21.87 -8.41 -14.05
N ALA A 7 -23.03 -7.73 -13.97
CA ALA A 7 -23.10 -6.38 -13.40
C ALA A 7 -22.63 -6.33 -11.94
N LYS A 8 -22.96 -7.35 -11.14
CA LYS A 8 -22.51 -7.46 -9.75
C LYS A 8 -21.00 -7.67 -9.66
N ILE A 9 -20.43 -8.56 -10.47
CA ILE A 9 -18.99 -8.86 -10.49
C ILE A 9 -18.18 -7.64 -10.93
N VAL A 10 -18.62 -6.95 -12.00
CA VAL A 10 -17.99 -5.72 -12.48
C VAL A 10 -18.01 -4.62 -11.42
N ARG A 11 -19.12 -4.50 -10.66
CA ARG A 11 -19.19 -3.56 -9.54
C ARG A 11 -18.20 -3.92 -8.44
N GLU A 12 -18.10 -5.19 -8.08
CA GLU A 12 -17.15 -5.67 -7.07
C GLU A 12 -15.69 -5.44 -7.51
N LEU A 13 -15.37 -5.70 -8.77
CA LEU A 13 -14.07 -5.43 -9.38
C LEU A 13 -13.67 -3.97 -9.19
N LYS A 14 -14.56 -3.02 -9.53
CA LYS A 14 -14.30 -1.58 -9.37
C LYS A 14 -14.05 -1.20 -7.90
N ILE A 15 -14.86 -1.74 -6.98
CA ILE A 15 -14.73 -1.47 -5.54
C ILE A 15 -13.38 -1.97 -5.02
N LYS A 16 -13.04 -3.24 -5.29
CA LYS A 16 -11.80 -3.84 -4.81
C LYS A 16 -10.57 -3.19 -5.46
N THR A 17 -10.64 -2.84 -6.74
CA THR A 17 -9.60 -2.05 -7.43
C THR A 17 -9.37 -0.71 -6.74
N GLY A 18 -10.44 0.02 -6.43
CA GLY A 18 -10.33 1.29 -5.70
C GLY A 18 -9.73 1.13 -4.30
N THR A 19 -10.00 0.02 -3.62
CA THR A 19 -9.39 -0.30 -2.31
C THR A 19 -7.89 -0.55 -2.44
N VAL A 20 -7.45 -1.39 -3.38
CA VAL A 20 -6.02 -1.66 -3.62
C VAL A 20 -5.29 -0.36 -3.99
N LYS A 21 -5.86 0.44 -4.91
CA LYS A 21 -5.31 1.74 -5.32
C LYS A 21 -5.07 2.70 -4.16
N ARG A 22 -5.99 2.76 -3.18
CA ARG A 22 -5.81 3.60 -1.98
C ARG A 22 -4.73 3.06 -1.07
N LEU A 23 -4.72 1.75 -0.83
CA LEU A 23 -3.73 1.11 0.03
C LEU A 23 -2.30 1.24 -0.53
N VAL A 24 -2.11 1.08 -1.84
CA VAL A 24 -0.81 1.33 -2.49
C VAL A 24 -0.32 2.75 -2.24
N LYS A 25 -1.19 3.76 -2.36
CA LYS A 25 -0.83 5.16 -2.09
C LYS A 25 -0.53 5.41 -0.61
N GLU A 26 -1.32 4.84 0.30
CA GLU A 26 -1.13 4.94 1.75
C GLU A 26 0.21 4.32 2.16
N THR A 27 0.50 3.10 1.69
CA THR A 27 1.77 2.41 1.97
C THR A 27 2.96 3.20 1.43
N ALA A 28 2.91 3.66 0.17
CA ALA A 28 3.98 4.46 -0.42
C ALA A 28 4.22 5.79 0.32
N TYR A 29 3.16 6.41 0.84
CA TYR A 29 3.28 7.61 1.66
C TYR A 29 4.01 7.33 2.98
N TYR A 30 3.62 6.28 3.70
CA TYR A 30 4.29 5.90 4.95
C TYR A 30 5.73 5.46 4.75
N GLU A 31 6.05 4.77 3.65
CA GLU A 31 7.43 4.44 3.30
C GLU A 31 8.27 5.71 3.10
N LYS A 32 7.74 6.70 2.38
CA LYS A 32 8.41 7.98 2.17
C LYS A 32 8.63 8.72 3.49
N GLU A 33 7.63 8.78 4.35
CA GLU A 33 7.78 9.43 5.67
C GLU A 33 8.83 8.73 6.54
N ALA A 34 8.86 7.39 6.55
CA ALA A 34 9.85 6.66 7.33
C ALA A 34 11.28 6.89 6.83
N VAL A 35 11.49 7.00 5.51
CA VAL A 35 12.80 7.36 4.94
C VAL A 35 13.20 8.76 5.40
N GLN A 36 12.30 9.75 5.28
CA GLN A 36 12.58 11.12 5.69
C GLN A 36 12.90 11.24 7.18
N GLN A 37 12.19 10.51 8.04
CA GLN A 37 12.46 10.49 9.47
C GLN A 37 13.78 9.80 9.80
N ALA A 38 14.12 8.71 9.10
CA ALA A 38 15.39 8.02 9.27
C ALA A 38 16.58 8.90 8.86
N GLU A 39 16.50 9.56 7.69
CA GLU A 39 17.50 10.52 7.21
C GLU A 39 17.67 11.67 8.20
N LYS A 40 16.56 12.23 8.72
CA LYS A 40 16.60 13.27 9.74
C LYS A 40 17.29 12.80 11.02
N ALA A 41 16.98 11.61 11.51
CA ALA A 41 17.60 11.04 12.70
C ALA A 41 19.12 10.83 12.49
N GLU A 42 19.53 10.38 11.31
CA GLU A 42 20.94 10.19 10.95
C GLU A 42 21.68 11.52 10.87
N ASN A 43 21.11 12.53 10.22
CA ASN A 43 21.70 13.87 10.15
C ASN A 43 21.85 14.49 11.55
N MET A 44 20.80 14.43 12.38
CA MET A 44 20.86 14.92 13.77
C MET A 44 21.96 14.21 14.57
N LYS A 45 22.16 12.91 14.36
CA LYS A 45 23.21 12.14 15.02
C LYS A 45 24.61 12.57 14.55
N ASN A 46 24.79 12.82 13.26
CA ASN A 46 26.07 13.21 12.67
C ASN A 46 26.48 14.65 13.04
N GLU A 47 25.49 15.54 13.18
CA GLU A 47 25.70 16.95 13.53
C GLU A 47 25.81 17.21 15.04
N ALA A 48 25.35 16.28 15.89
CA ALA A 48 25.33 16.46 17.34
C ALA A 48 26.74 16.64 17.94
N GLN A 49 26.98 17.78 18.59
CA GLN A 49 28.25 18.10 19.25
C GLN A 49 28.12 18.09 20.78
N THR A 50 26.92 18.34 21.30
CA THR A 50 26.60 18.38 22.73
C THR A 50 25.81 17.15 23.18
N GLU A 51 25.80 16.87 24.49
CA GLU A 51 25.00 15.76 25.05
C GLU A 51 23.49 15.97 24.87
N ASP A 52 23.01 17.21 24.93
CA ASP A 52 21.61 17.53 24.68
C ASP A 52 21.20 17.24 23.22
N GLU A 53 22.07 17.58 22.25
CA GLU A 53 21.83 17.24 20.84
C GLU A 53 21.86 15.73 20.59
N LYS A 54 22.77 14.99 21.24
CA LYS A 54 22.80 13.51 21.18
C LYS A 54 21.53 12.90 21.75
N TYR A 55 21.01 13.45 22.85
CA TYR A 55 19.73 13.01 23.42
C TYR A 55 18.57 13.25 22.44
N ASN A 56 18.51 14.43 21.81
CA ASN A 56 17.50 14.75 20.81
C ASN A 56 17.59 13.84 19.57
N ALA A 57 18.81 13.55 19.10
CA ALA A 57 19.04 12.62 17.99
C ALA A 57 18.56 11.20 18.32
N LYS A 58 18.82 10.73 19.56
CA LYS A 58 18.32 9.43 20.03
C LYS A 58 16.78 9.41 20.06
N LYS A 59 16.14 10.47 20.51
CA LYS A 59 14.67 10.60 20.50
C LYS A 59 14.10 10.59 19.09
N MET A 60 14.73 11.27 18.14
CA MET A 60 14.32 11.22 16.74
C MET A 60 14.45 9.81 16.15
N ALA A 61 15.48 9.05 16.54
CA ALA A 61 15.65 7.66 16.11
C ALA A 61 14.55 6.73 16.67
N GLU A 62 14.09 6.96 17.91
CA GLU A 62 12.94 6.23 18.48
C GLU A 62 11.66 6.51 17.67
N VAL A 63 11.40 7.77 17.30
CA VAL A 63 10.27 8.16 16.45
C VAL A 63 10.34 7.49 15.06
N ALA A 64 11.52 7.50 14.43
CA ALA A 64 11.71 6.86 13.13
C ALA A 64 11.43 5.34 13.19
N LEU A 65 11.77 4.68 14.30
CA LEU A 65 11.49 3.27 14.51
C LEU A 65 9.97 3.01 14.64
N GLU A 66 9.25 3.84 15.37
CA GLU A 66 7.79 3.75 15.50
C GLU A 66 7.09 3.92 14.14
N SER A 67 7.49 4.92 13.34
CA SER A 67 6.95 5.10 11.98
C SER A 67 7.24 3.90 11.08
N LYS A 68 8.41 3.26 11.21
CA LYS A 68 8.72 2.04 10.46
C LYS A 68 7.82 0.86 10.84
N GLN A 69 7.40 0.75 12.10
CA GLN A 69 6.49 -0.31 12.54
C GLN A 69 5.10 -0.20 11.89
N MET A 70 4.64 1.03 11.60
CA MET A 70 3.34 1.26 10.94
C MET A 70 3.29 0.75 9.49
N ILE A 71 4.43 0.74 8.79
CA ILE A 71 4.51 0.27 7.39
C ILE A 71 4.14 -1.20 7.28
N GLY A 72 4.52 -2.04 8.26
CA GLY A 72 4.28 -3.47 8.20
C GLY A 72 2.80 -3.83 8.12
N ASP A 73 1.96 -3.16 8.92
CA ASP A 73 0.51 -3.38 8.88
C ASP A 73 -0.13 -2.85 7.59
N SER A 74 0.31 -1.67 7.12
CA SER A 74 -0.17 -1.10 5.86
C SER A 74 0.13 -2.02 4.67
N LYS A 75 1.37 -2.54 4.57
CA LYS A 75 1.77 -3.53 3.55
C LYS A 75 0.93 -4.78 3.60
N ARG A 76 0.76 -5.37 4.78
CA ARG A 76 -0.04 -6.58 4.96
C ARG A 76 -1.49 -6.37 4.50
N ARG A 77 -2.10 -5.23 4.81
CA ARG A 77 -3.46 -4.88 4.35
C ARG A 77 -3.52 -4.72 2.83
N MET A 78 -2.52 -4.05 2.24
CA MET A 78 -2.40 -3.86 0.80
C MET A 78 -2.27 -5.19 0.05
N GLU A 79 -1.32 -6.04 0.45
CA GLU A 79 -1.07 -7.35 -0.15
C GLU A 79 -2.31 -8.24 -0.08
N LYS A 80 -2.97 -8.30 1.08
CA LYS A 80 -4.21 -9.07 1.24
C LYS A 80 -5.30 -8.58 0.29
N ALA A 81 -5.52 -7.26 0.19
CA ALA A 81 -6.52 -6.70 -0.72
C ALA A 81 -6.19 -6.99 -2.19
N ALA A 82 -4.91 -6.95 -2.58
CA ALA A 82 -4.46 -7.28 -3.92
C ALA A 82 -4.64 -8.76 -4.25
N GLN A 83 -4.33 -9.67 -3.32
CA GLN A 83 -4.59 -11.11 -3.48
C GLN A 83 -6.09 -11.41 -3.63
N GLU A 84 -6.96 -10.74 -2.85
CA GLU A 84 -8.41 -10.88 -2.99
C GLU A 84 -8.91 -10.36 -4.34
N LEU A 85 -8.35 -9.26 -4.85
CA LEU A 85 -8.70 -8.71 -6.17
C LEU A 85 -8.24 -9.66 -7.30
N LEU A 86 -7.01 -10.19 -7.21
CA LEU A 86 -6.49 -11.17 -8.15
C LEU A 86 -7.38 -12.43 -8.18
N LYS A 87 -7.77 -12.91 -7.00
CA LYS A 87 -8.68 -14.04 -6.88
C LYS A 87 -10.03 -13.76 -7.54
N LEU A 88 -10.62 -12.58 -7.30
CA LEU A 88 -11.88 -12.18 -7.95
C LEU A 88 -11.76 -12.25 -9.49
N ILE A 89 -10.67 -11.72 -10.05
CA ILE A 89 -10.44 -11.73 -11.51
C ILE A 89 -10.35 -13.17 -12.03
N ASN A 90 -9.55 -14.01 -11.37
CA ASN A 90 -9.32 -15.39 -11.81
C ASN A 90 -10.61 -16.23 -11.71
N ASP A 91 -11.36 -16.11 -10.61
CA ASP A 91 -12.59 -16.86 -10.36
C ASP A 91 -13.74 -16.46 -11.30
N ASN A 92 -13.68 -15.29 -11.95
CA ASN A 92 -14.79 -14.72 -12.75
C ASN A 92 -14.33 -14.28 -14.16
N THR A 93 -13.40 -15.03 -14.77
CA THR A 93 -12.79 -14.65 -16.07
C THR A 93 -13.84 -14.51 -17.17
N ALA A 94 -14.83 -15.39 -17.24
CA ALA A 94 -15.87 -15.38 -18.28
C ALA A 94 -16.83 -14.18 -18.12
N GLU A 95 -17.17 -13.85 -16.88
CA GLU A 95 -18.07 -12.74 -16.54
C GLU A 95 -17.42 -11.36 -16.73
N LEU A 96 -16.08 -11.33 -16.87
CA LEU A 96 -15.27 -10.14 -17.04
C LEU A 96 -14.71 -9.96 -18.47
N GLU A 97 -15.05 -10.85 -19.41
CA GLU A 97 -14.53 -10.82 -20.79
C GLU A 97 -14.79 -9.46 -21.48
N ASP A 98 -16.00 -8.92 -21.32
CA ASP A 98 -16.40 -7.61 -21.86
C ASP A 98 -15.87 -6.40 -21.05
N SER A 99 -15.06 -6.63 -20.02
CA SER A 99 -14.55 -5.62 -19.08
C SER A 99 -13.02 -5.57 -19.06
N ALA A 100 -12.37 -5.90 -20.18
CA ALA A 100 -10.92 -6.00 -20.32
C ALA A 100 -10.15 -4.78 -19.79
N GLU A 101 -10.61 -3.55 -20.05
CA GLU A 101 -9.96 -2.32 -19.55
C GLU A 101 -9.98 -2.23 -18.01
N LEU A 102 -11.08 -2.65 -17.37
CA LEU A 102 -11.19 -2.65 -15.91
C LEU A 102 -10.31 -3.74 -15.29
N VAL A 103 -10.20 -4.89 -15.96
CA VAL A 103 -9.31 -5.98 -15.54
C VAL A 103 -7.85 -5.54 -15.65
N GLU A 104 -7.48 -4.82 -16.72
CA GLU A 104 -6.13 -4.32 -16.89
C GLU A 104 -5.77 -3.25 -15.84
N GLU A 105 -6.66 -2.28 -15.56
CA GLU A 105 -6.45 -1.33 -14.45
C GLU A 105 -6.28 -2.06 -13.11
N ALA A 106 -7.12 -3.08 -12.84
CA ALA A 106 -7.02 -3.88 -11.63
C ALA A 106 -5.66 -4.59 -11.54
N ARG A 107 -5.17 -5.18 -12.64
CA ARG A 107 -3.86 -5.84 -12.71
C ARG A 107 -2.70 -4.87 -12.48
N GLN A 108 -2.76 -3.66 -13.03
CA GLN A 108 -1.74 -2.64 -12.75
C GLN A 108 -1.63 -2.33 -11.26
N HIS A 109 -2.75 -2.27 -10.55
CA HIS A 109 -2.76 -2.02 -9.11
C HIS A 109 -2.35 -3.24 -8.27
N ILE A 110 -2.62 -4.47 -8.74
CA ILE A 110 -2.09 -5.70 -8.15
C ILE A 110 -0.56 -5.72 -8.24
N VAL A 111 0.00 -5.44 -9.42
CA VAL A 111 1.46 -5.36 -9.64
C VAL A 111 2.08 -4.26 -8.79
N ALA A 112 1.44 -3.09 -8.69
CA ALA A 112 1.90 -2.00 -7.84
C ALA A 112 1.90 -2.35 -6.34
N ALA A 113 1.08 -3.33 -5.92
CA ALA A 113 1.07 -3.89 -4.57
C ALA A 113 2.10 -5.02 -4.37
N GLY A 114 2.86 -5.39 -5.40
CA GLY A 114 3.88 -6.45 -5.34
C GLY A 114 3.32 -7.87 -5.38
N ILE A 115 2.06 -8.03 -5.81
CA ILE A 115 1.40 -9.33 -6.07
C ILE A 115 1.40 -9.60 -7.57
#